data_AF-A0A0B1RP61-F1
#
_entry.id   AF-A0A0B1RP61-F1
#
_cell.length_a   1.000
_cell.length_b   1.000
_cell.length_c   1.000
_cell.angle_alpha   90.00
_cell.angle_beta   90.00
_cell.angle_gamma   90.00
#
_symmetry.space_group_name_H-M   'P 1'
#
loop_
_entity.id
_entity.type
_entity.pdbx_description
1 polymer ?
#
loop_
_entity_poly.entity_id
_entity_poly.type
_entity_poly.pdbx_seq_one_letter_code
_entity_poly.pdbx_strand_id
1 'polypeptide(L)'
;MNAAFRFAETLNVDCVIFHDVDMFPQDDRNPYSCPPAPRHMGAFVSNLGYQLWYKEIVGGVLAVSMEDYRLINGYSNMYWAWGGEDDDMGKRILSLNYTIERPDPDTGRYSMLKHVKRKRTAPKLIYKLLDIAEKRIAYDGLNETDKWTIRKVDVATDFFVAT
;
A
#
# COMPACT_ATOMS: atom_id res chain seq x y z
N MET A 1 1.11 -8.11 2.04
CA MET A 1 1.95 -6.93 2.33
C MET A 1 2.82 -7.15 3.56
N ASN A 2 2.28 -7.42 4.76
CA ASN A 2 3.08 -7.70 5.98
C ASN A 2 4.17 -8.78 5.80
N ALA A 3 3.87 -9.88 5.11
CA ALA A 3 4.87 -10.93 4.86
C ALA A 3 6.07 -10.45 4.02
N ALA A 4 5.81 -9.63 3.00
CA ALA A 4 6.85 -9.02 2.18
C ALA A 4 7.67 -8.01 3.00
N PHE A 5 7.02 -7.22 3.85
CA PHE A 5 7.72 -6.29 4.74
C PHE A 5 8.72 -7.01 5.66
N ARG A 6 8.31 -8.12 6.30
CA ARG A 6 9.23 -8.92 7.13
C ARG A 6 10.43 -9.44 6.37
N PHE A 7 10.27 -9.80 5.10
CA PHE A 7 11.40 -10.14 4.26
C PHE A 7 12.27 -8.90 3.95
N ALA A 8 11.66 -7.76 3.64
CA ALA A 8 12.37 -6.50 3.39
C ALA A 8 13.22 -6.05 4.60
N GLU A 9 12.82 -6.36 5.84
CA GLU A 9 13.64 -6.11 7.03
C GLU A 9 15.01 -6.82 6.96
N THR A 10 15.13 -7.90 6.20
CA THR A 10 16.39 -8.65 6.02
C THR A 10 17.28 -8.09 4.90
N LEU A 11 16.77 -7.16 4.09
CA LEU A 11 17.46 -6.62 2.91
C LEU A 11 18.22 -5.31 3.18
N ASN A 12 18.17 -4.79 4.41
CA ASN A 12 18.79 -3.53 4.80
C ASN A 12 18.40 -2.35 3.88
N VAL A 13 17.10 -2.24 3.59
CA VAL A 13 16.48 -1.14 2.85
C VAL A 13 15.84 -0.15 3.82
N ASP A 14 15.71 1.11 3.40
CA ASP A 14 15.09 2.18 4.21
C ASP A 14 13.61 2.41 3.87
N CYS A 15 13.15 1.81 2.76
CA CYS A 15 11.87 2.10 2.15
C CYS A 15 11.25 0.84 1.54
N VAL A 16 9.92 0.73 1.63
CA VAL A 16 9.13 -0.22 0.85
C VAL A 16 8.10 0.51 0.02
N ILE A 17 7.84 -0.01 -1.18
CA ILE A 17 6.80 0.47 -2.07
C ILE A 17 5.87 -0.71 -2.34
N PHE A 18 4.65 -0.63 -1.81
CA PHE A 18 3.58 -1.57 -2.14
C PHE A 18 2.94 -1.13 -3.44
N HIS A 19 2.88 -2.04 -4.41
CA HIS A 19 2.57 -1.69 -5.79
C HIS A 19 1.70 -2.75 -6.45
N ASP A 20 0.52 -2.36 -6.90
CA ASP A 20 -0.35 -3.21 -7.70
C ASP A 20 0.32 -3.57 -9.02
N VAL A 21 0.37 -4.86 -9.35
CA VAL A 21 1.08 -5.39 -10.52
C VAL A 21 0.49 -4.94 -11.86
N ASP A 22 -0.74 -4.42 -11.85
CA ASP A 22 -1.47 -3.97 -13.03
C ASP A 22 -1.43 -2.45 -13.21
N MET A 23 -0.66 -1.73 -12.40
CA MET A 23 -0.44 -0.29 -12.53
C MET A 23 0.94 0.00 -13.13
N PHE A 24 1.05 1.05 -13.94
CA PHE A 24 2.32 1.46 -14.56
C PHE A 24 2.43 2.98 -14.54
N PRO A 25 3.55 3.57 -14.06
CA PRO A 25 3.75 5.01 -14.11
C PRO A 25 3.81 5.48 -15.57
N GLN A 26 3.17 6.61 -15.86
CA GLN A 26 3.16 7.20 -17.20
C GLN A 26 4.32 8.17 -17.44
N ASP A 27 5.03 8.53 -16.38
CA ASP A 27 6.08 9.55 -16.38
C ASP A 27 7.19 9.15 -15.39
N ASP A 28 8.43 9.39 -15.77
CA ASP A 28 9.62 9.06 -14.99
C ASP A 28 9.95 10.11 -13.92
N ARG A 29 9.27 11.26 -13.93
CA ARG A 29 9.40 12.32 -12.91
C ARG A 29 8.64 12.01 -11.62
N ASN A 30 8.08 10.80 -11.48
CA ASN A 30 7.51 10.27 -10.24
C ASN A 30 8.47 9.26 -9.59
N PRO A 31 9.49 9.71 -8.83
CA PRO A 31 10.54 8.83 -8.33
C PRO A 31 10.00 7.82 -7.31
N TYR A 32 10.40 6.57 -7.48
CA TYR A 32 10.12 5.45 -6.59
C TYR A 32 11.06 5.48 -5.38
N SER A 33 10.83 6.46 -4.52
CA SER A 33 11.56 6.70 -3.28
C SER A 33 10.59 7.07 -2.16
N CYS A 34 10.92 6.73 -0.92
CA CYS A 34 10.15 7.19 0.24
C CYS A 34 10.47 8.66 0.54
N PRO A 35 9.46 9.53 0.65
CA PRO A 35 9.64 10.84 1.24
C PRO A 35 9.54 10.79 2.78
N PRO A 36 9.70 11.93 3.47
CA PRO A 36 9.62 11.99 4.94
C PRO A 36 8.26 11.58 5.54
N ALA A 37 7.19 11.53 4.75
CA ALA A 37 5.89 11.03 5.15
C ALA A 37 5.42 9.97 4.13
N PRO A 38 4.48 9.07 4.47
CA PRO A 38 3.96 8.10 3.50
C PRO A 38 3.38 8.78 2.24
N ARG A 39 3.81 8.34 1.05
CA ARG A 39 3.39 8.88 -0.24
C ARG A 39 2.52 7.87 -0.98
N HIS A 40 1.32 8.30 -1.33
CA HIS A 40 0.47 7.56 -2.26
C HIS A 40 0.81 7.98 -3.69
N MET A 41 1.62 7.15 -4.34
CA MET A 41 2.03 7.37 -5.71
C MET A 41 0.87 7.06 -6.67
N GLY A 42 0.01 6.09 -6.34
CA GLY A 42 -1.14 5.65 -7.14
C GLY A 42 -2.36 6.60 -7.13
N ALA A 43 -2.15 7.90 -6.90
CA ALA A 43 -3.23 8.87 -6.69
C ALA A 43 -4.05 9.18 -7.94
N PHE A 44 -3.43 9.15 -9.12
CA PHE A 44 -4.02 9.61 -10.37
C PHE A 44 -4.00 8.48 -11.40
N VAL A 45 -5.06 7.67 -11.41
CA VAL A 45 -5.13 6.44 -12.22
C VAL A 45 -6.08 6.61 -13.40
N SER A 46 -5.71 6.06 -14.56
CA SER A 46 -6.48 6.15 -15.82
C SER A 46 -7.95 5.73 -15.68
N ASN A 47 -8.23 4.63 -14.96
CA ASN A 47 -9.59 4.11 -14.77
C ASN A 47 -10.46 4.94 -13.82
N LEU A 48 -9.85 5.90 -13.11
CA LEU A 48 -10.52 6.88 -12.24
C LEU A 48 -10.48 8.30 -12.85
N GLY A 49 -10.11 8.41 -14.14
CA GLY A 49 -10.04 9.70 -14.83
C GLY A 49 -8.93 10.62 -14.31
N TYR A 50 -7.87 10.07 -13.71
CA TYR A 50 -6.78 10.82 -13.10
C TYR A 50 -7.24 11.77 -11.98
N GLN A 51 -8.31 11.41 -11.27
CA GLN A 51 -8.81 12.16 -10.13
C GLN A 51 -8.51 11.43 -8.83
N LEU A 52 -8.07 12.19 -7.81
CA LEU A 52 -7.98 11.66 -6.46
C LEU A 52 -9.39 11.35 -5.95
N TRP A 53 -9.66 10.10 -5.62
CA TRP A 53 -11.01 9.66 -5.28
C TRP A 53 -11.49 10.20 -3.91
N TYR A 54 -10.64 10.11 -2.89
CA TYR A 54 -10.86 10.70 -1.56
C TYR A 54 -9.54 10.85 -0.80
N LYS A 55 -9.53 11.64 0.27
CA LYS A 55 -8.26 12.06 0.92
C LYS A 55 -7.56 10.90 1.64
N GLU A 56 -8.30 9.94 2.18
CA GLU A 56 -7.75 8.82 2.96
C GLU A 56 -7.24 7.67 2.09
N ILE A 57 -7.56 7.62 0.80
CA ILE A 57 -7.20 6.48 -0.05
C ILE A 57 -5.68 6.35 -0.19
N VAL A 58 -5.16 5.12 -0.12
CA VAL A 58 -3.74 4.81 -0.35
C VAL A 58 -3.53 3.53 -1.17
N GLY A 59 -4.55 3.09 -1.91
CA GLY A 59 -4.48 1.89 -2.74
C GLY A 59 -3.66 2.07 -4.02
N GLY A 60 -3.43 0.98 -4.75
CA GLY A 60 -2.64 1.03 -5.97
C GLY A 60 -1.14 1.06 -5.69
N VAL A 61 -0.60 2.23 -5.35
CA VAL A 61 0.85 2.38 -5.08
C VAL A 61 1.10 3.27 -3.87
N LEU A 62 1.73 2.71 -2.83
CA LEU A 62 2.07 3.39 -1.58
C LEU A 62 3.55 3.18 -1.25
N ALA A 63 4.29 4.29 -1.10
CA ALA A 63 5.64 4.33 -0.57
C ALA A 63 5.60 4.69 0.92
N VAL A 64 6.31 3.92 1.74
CA VAL A 64 6.34 4.07 3.19
C VAL A 64 7.70 3.65 3.74
N SER A 65 8.25 4.46 4.64
CA SER A 65 9.55 4.16 5.27
C SER A 65 9.44 2.91 6.14
N MET A 66 10.58 2.23 6.37
CA MET A 66 10.60 1.09 7.28
C MET A 66 10.19 1.47 8.71
N GLU A 67 10.48 2.70 9.13
CA GLU A 67 10.11 3.23 10.44
C GLU A 67 8.59 3.44 10.54
N ASP A 68 8.00 4.20 9.61
CA ASP A 68 6.57 4.51 9.63
C ASP A 68 5.73 3.25 9.53
N TYR A 69 6.14 2.28 8.71
CA TYR A 69 5.42 1.02 8.58
C TYR A 69 5.41 0.22 9.89
N ARG A 70 6.49 0.29 10.69
CA ARG A 70 6.51 -0.31 12.03
C ARG A 70 5.63 0.46 13.00
N LEU A 71 5.68 1.79 12.97
CA LEU A 71 4.88 2.66 13.86
C LEU A 71 3.38 2.44 13.68
N ILE A 72 2.90 2.27 12.45
CA ILE A 72 1.48 1.95 12.16
C ILE A 72 1.11 0.48 12.33
N ASN A 73 2.02 -0.36 12.84
CA ASN A 73 1.87 -1.82 12.92
C ASN A 73 1.48 -2.45 11.56
N GLY A 74 2.00 -1.95 10.44
CA GLY A 74 1.72 -2.44 9.09
C GLY A 74 0.24 -2.46 8.69
N TYR A 75 -0.07 -3.23 7.64
CA TYR A 75 -1.45 -3.44 7.17
C TYR A 75 -2.25 -4.31 8.15
N SER A 76 -3.56 -4.08 8.24
CA SER A 76 -4.52 -4.96 8.93
C SER A 76 -4.53 -6.37 8.32
N ASN A 77 -4.51 -7.41 9.15
CA ASN A 77 -4.65 -8.81 8.73
C ASN A 77 -6.13 -9.28 8.71
N MET A 78 -7.08 -8.40 9.06
CA MET A 78 -8.51 -8.76 9.12
C MET A 78 -9.27 -8.63 7.79
N TYR A 79 -8.64 -8.09 6.73
CA TYR A 79 -9.27 -7.95 5.42
C TYR A 79 -9.01 -9.20 4.57
N TRP A 80 -10.04 -10.05 4.46
CA TRP A 80 -10.04 -11.22 3.59
C TRP A 80 -10.95 -10.97 2.39
N ALA A 81 -10.43 -11.23 1.19
CA ALA A 81 -11.01 -10.84 -0.11
C ALA A 81 -10.92 -9.33 -0.38
N TRP A 82 -11.67 -8.83 -1.37
CA TRP A 82 -11.50 -7.47 -1.89
C TRP A 82 -12.21 -6.41 -1.02
N GLY A 83 -11.43 -5.41 -0.58
CA GLY A 83 -11.89 -4.10 -0.16
C GLY A 83 -11.64 -3.73 1.30
N GLY A 84 -11.23 -2.48 1.51
CA GLY A 84 -11.14 -1.80 2.80
C GLY A 84 -9.77 -1.84 3.46
N GLU A 85 -8.86 -2.67 2.98
CA GLU A 85 -7.48 -2.77 3.48
C GLU A 85 -6.68 -1.48 3.27
N ASP A 86 -6.83 -0.85 2.10
CA ASP A 86 -6.17 0.42 1.79
C ASP A 86 -6.79 1.58 2.56
N ASP A 87 -8.12 1.56 2.72
CA ASP A 87 -8.84 2.54 3.54
C ASP A 87 -8.40 2.47 5.01
N ASP A 88 -8.19 1.26 5.52
CA ASP A 88 -7.65 1.03 6.86
C ASP A 88 -6.23 1.57 6.99
N MET A 89 -5.35 1.23 6.04
CA MET A 89 -3.98 1.73 6.01
C MET A 89 -3.93 3.26 5.99
N GLY A 90 -4.77 3.91 5.19
CA GLY A 90 -4.92 5.36 5.17
C GLY A 90 -5.29 5.92 6.53
N LYS A 91 -6.27 5.31 7.23
CA LYS A 91 -6.62 5.70 8.61
C LYS A 91 -5.46 5.51 9.59
N ARG A 92 -4.68 4.43 9.47
CA ARG A 92 -3.51 4.19 10.34
C ARG A 92 -2.42 5.23 10.12
N ILE A 93 -2.12 5.59 8.88
CA ILE A 93 -1.17 6.65 8.55
C ILE A 93 -1.61 7.99 9.16
N LEU A 94 -2.88 8.35 8.97
CA LEU A 94 -3.42 9.60 9.50
C LEU A 94 -3.44 9.64 11.04
N SER A 95 -3.49 8.49 11.71
CA SER A 95 -3.41 8.43 13.18
C SER A 95 -2.03 8.83 13.74
N LEU A 96 -0.98 8.82 12.91
CA LEU A 96 0.35 9.34 13.28
C LEU A 96 0.47 10.86 13.14
N ASN A 97 -0.64 11.58 12.93
CA ASN A 97 -0.65 13.01 12.59
C ASN A 97 0.13 13.36 11.32
N TYR A 98 0.33 12.38 10.42
CA TYR A 98 0.87 12.64 9.09
C TYR A 98 -0.18 13.22 8.15
N THR A 99 0.33 13.92 7.13
CA THR A 99 -0.41 14.12 5.89
C THR A 99 0.04 13.06 4.89
N ILE A 100 -0.88 12.56 4.07
CA ILE A 100 -0.51 11.62 3.01
C ILE A 100 0.00 12.43 1.83
N GLU A 101 1.28 12.26 1.50
CA GLU A 101 1.88 12.95 0.36
C GLU A 101 1.33 12.40 -0.96
N ARG A 102 1.11 13.29 -1.93
CA ARG A 102 0.69 12.94 -3.29
C ARG A 102 1.68 13.54 -4.30
N PRO A 103 1.96 12.85 -5.41
CA PRO A 103 2.75 13.43 -6.50
C PRO A 103 1.99 14.59 -7.17
N ASP A 104 2.68 15.31 -8.05
CA ASP A 104 2.04 16.29 -8.92
C ASP A 104 1.03 15.59 -9.86
N PRO A 105 -0.19 16.12 -10.09
CA PRO A 105 -1.23 15.44 -10.88
C PRO A 105 -0.92 15.27 -12.38
N ASP A 106 0.00 16.05 -12.93
CA ASP A 106 0.38 15.99 -14.34
C ASP A 106 1.49 14.99 -14.59
N THR A 107 2.36 14.78 -13.62
CA THR A 107 3.49 13.82 -13.70
C THR A 107 3.26 12.53 -12.92
N GLY A 108 2.42 12.54 -11.88
CA GLY A 108 2.13 11.41 -11.01
C GLY A 108 1.06 10.44 -11.54
N ARG A 109 0.93 10.31 -12.85
CA ARG A 109 -0.16 9.53 -13.47
C ARG A 109 0.20 8.07 -13.65
N TYR A 110 -0.80 7.21 -13.52
CA TYR A 110 -0.68 5.77 -13.72
C TYR A 110 -1.68 5.25 -14.75
N SER A 111 -1.18 4.37 -15.61
CA SER A 111 -2.00 3.47 -16.44
C SER A 111 -2.37 2.23 -15.62
N MET A 112 -3.64 1.82 -15.63
CA MET A 112 -4.08 0.56 -15.03
C MET A 112 -4.56 -0.41 -16.12
N LEU A 113 -4.07 -1.65 -16.11
CA LEU A 113 -4.55 -2.69 -17.02
C LEU A 113 -6.04 -2.93 -16.79
N LYS A 114 -6.75 -3.27 -17.86
CA LYS A 114 -8.17 -3.60 -17.76
C LYS A 114 -8.32 -4.94 -17.07
N HIS A 115 -9.03 -4.96 -15.96
CA HIS A 115 -9.43 -6.17 -15.25
C HIS A 115 -10.90 -6.13 -14.86
N VAL A 116 -11.49 -7.29 -14.57
CA VAL A 116 -12.86 -7.38 -14.08
C VAL A 116 -12.90 -6.80 -12.67
N LYS A 117 -13.80 -5.84 -12.43
CA LYS A 117 -13.99 -5.24 -11.09
C LYS A 117 -14.62 -6.28 -10.15
N ARG A 118 -13.99 -6.50 -8.99
CA ARG A 118 -14.53 -7.36 -7.94
C ARG A 118 -15.52 -6.57 -7.08
N LYS A 119 -16.58 -7.25 -6.63
CA LYS A 119 -17.51 -6.68 -5.65
C LYS A 119 -17.01 -6.99 -4.23
N ARG A 120 -17.27 -6.07 -3.29
CA ARG A 120 -17.01 -6.33 -1.86
C ARG A 120 -17.77 -7.57 -1.44
N THR A 121 -17.07 -8.54 -0.85
CA THR A 121 -17.68 -9.81 -0.43
C THR A 121 -18.52 -9.64 0.85
N ALA A 122 -18.05 -8.80 1.79
CA ALA A 122 -18.73 -8.58 3.07
C ALA A 122 -18.73 -7.08 3.47
N PRO A 123 -19.48 -6.21 2.76
CA PRO A 123 -19.41 -4.75 2.96
C PRO A 123 -19.74 -4.32 4.40
N LYS A 124 -20.73 -4.94 5.06
CA LYS A 124 -21.07 -4.61 6.46
C LYS A 124 -19.92 -4.90 7.43
N LEU A 125 -19.15 -5.97 7.20
CA LEU A 125 -17.98 -6.29 8.01
C LEU A 125 -16.86 -5.29 7.76
N ILE A 126 -16.60 -4.95 6.49
CA ILE A 126 -15.60 -3.95 6.10
C ILE A 126 -15.87 -2.61 6.82
N TYR A 127 -17.11 -2.11 6.79
CA TYR A 127 -17.44 -0.86 7.50
C TYR A 127 -17.17 -0.96 9.01
N LYS A 128 -17.55 -2.07 9.65
CA LYS A 128 -17.25 -2.29 11.08
C LYS A 128 -15.76 -2.32 11.37
N LEU A 129 -14.95 -2.94 10.51
CA LEU A 129 -13.49 -2.96 10.65
C LEU A 129 -12.89 -1.55 10.51
N LEU A 130 -13.37 -0.79 9.51
CA LEU A 130 -12.94 0.58 9.26
C LEU A 130 -13.30 1.53 10.41
N ASP A 131 -14.45 1.36 11.07
CA ASP A 131 -14.88 2.21 12.19
C ASP A 131 -13.93 2.13 13.39
N ILE A 132 -13.22 1.00 13.54
CA ILE A 132 -12.29 0.76 14.65
C ILE A 132 -10.84 0.61 14.19
N ALA A 133 -10.51 0.94 12.93
CA ALA A 133 -9.19 0.75 12.32
C ALA A 133 -8.04 1.25 13.23
N GLU A 134 -8.15 2.49 13.72
CA GLU A 134 -7.16 3.10 14.61
C GLU A 134 -6.98 2.32 15.93
N LYS A 135 -8.09 1.90 16.55
CA LYS A 135 -8.04 1.11 17.80
C LYS A 135 -7.39 -0.26 17.59
N ARG A 136 -7.47 -0.80 16.37
CA ARG A 136 -6.93 -2.13 16.02
C ARG A 136 -5.42 -2.12 15.81
N ILE A 137 -4.79 -0.96 15.60
CA ILE A 137 -3.32 -0.84 15.44
C ILE A 137 -2.59 -1.56 16.58
N ALA A 138 -3.09 -1.50 17.80
CA ALA A 138 -2.46 -2.11 18.97
C ALA A 138 -2.37 -3.64 18.94
N TYR A 139 -3.22 -4.35 18.18
CA TYR A 139 -3.33 -5.81 18.23
C TYR A 139 -3.56 -6.51 16.88
N ASP A 140 -3.71 -5.78 15.79
CA ASP A 140 -3.89 -6.33 14.44
C ASP A 140 -2.91 -5.69 13.47
N GLY A 141 -2.03 -6.52 12.89
CA GLY A 141 -1.07 -6.12 11.88
C GLY A 141 0.27 -6.83 11.94
N LEU A 142 1.36 -6.09 11.82
CA LEU A 142 2.72 -6.60 11.67
C LEU A 142 3.21 -7.42 12.87
N ASN A 143 2.71 -7.14 14.07
CA ASN A 143 3.02 -7.88 15.30
C ASN A 143 2.49 -9.32 15.32
N GLU A 144 1.52 -9.67 14.47
CA GLU A 144 0.94 -11.02 14.37
C GLU A 144 1.81 -11.95 13.51
N THR A 145 2.96 -12.34 14.05
CA THR A 145 4.01 -13.11 13.33
C THR A 145 3.83 -14.63 13.37
N ASP A 146 2.93 -15.14 14.21
CA ASP A 146 2.66 -16.56 14.40
C ASP A 146 1.60 -17.13 13.44
N LYS A 147 0.96 -16.27 12.64
CA LYS A 147 -0.15 -16.65 11.74
C LYS A 147 0.29 -17.13 10.36
N TRP A 148 1.55 -16.92 9.98
CA TRP A 148 2.07 -17.26 8.66
C TRP A 148 3.59 -17.48 8.71
N THR A 149 4.13 -18.13 7.69
CA THR A 149 5.59 -18.36 7.56
C THR A 149 6.01 -18.27 6.09
N ILE A 150 7.20 -17.72 5.84
CA ILE A 150 7.81 -17.70 4.51
C ILE A 150 8.31 -19.12 4.22
N ARG A 151 7.69 -19.79 3.24
CA ARG A 151 8.06 -21.17 2.88
C ARG A 151 9.27 -21.25 1.95
N LYS A 152 9.45 -20.26 1.09
CA LYS A 152 10.48 -20.25 0.05
C LYS A 152 10.78 -18.81 -0.37
N VAL A 153 12.05 -18.53 -0.64
CA VAL A 153 12.52 -17.29 -1.26
C VAL A 153 13.29 -17.69 -2.51
N ASP A 154 12.85 -17.21 -3.67
CA ASP A 154 13.53 -17.39 -4.95
C ASP A 154 14.12 -16.06 -5.39
N VAL A 155 15.43 -16.01 -5.56
CA VAL A 155 16.14 -14.80 -6.03
C VAL A 155 16.57 -15.03 -7.47
N ALA A 156 16.05 -14.22 -8.39
CA ALA A 156 16.51 -14.18 -9.77
C ALA A 156 17.66 -13.18 -9.89
N THR A 157 18.80 -13.63 -10.40
CA THR A 157 20.01 -12.79 -10.60
C THR A 157 20.03 -12.09 -11.95
N ASP A 158 19.18 -12.51 -12.90
CA ASP A 158 19.20 -12.02 -14.28
C ASP A 158 17.86 -11.34 -14.62
N PHE A 159 17.77 -10.02 -14.37
CA PHE A 159 16.74 -9.19 -14.99
C PHE A 159 17.34 -8.53 -16.24
N PHE A 160 16.90 -8.98 -17.41
CA PHE A 160 17.08 -8.20 -18.63
C PHE A 160 16.24 -6.93 -18.51
N VAL A 161 16.88 -5.81 -18.18
CA VAL A 161 16.30 -4.49 -18.46
C VAL A 161 16.39 -4.33 -19.98
N ALA A 162 15.27 -4.52 -20.68
CA ALA A 162 15.19 -4.14 -22.08
C ALA A 162 15.41 -2.63 -22.16
N THR A 163 16.57 -2.23 -22.68
CA THR A 163 16.89 -0.85 -23.08
C THR A 163 16.09 -0.44 -24.30
#